data_AF-A0A069DI41-F1
#
_entry.id   AF-A0A069DI41-F1
#
_cell.length_a   1.000
_cell.length_b   1.000
_cell.length_c   1.000
_cell.angle_alpha   90.00
_cell.angle_beta   90.00
_cell.angle_gamma   90.00
#
_symmetry.space_group_name_H-M   'P 1'
#
loop_
_entity.id
_entity.type
_entity.pdbx_description
1 polymer ?
#
loop_
_entity_poly.entity_id
_entity_poly.type
_entity_poly.pdbx_seq_one_letter_code
_entity_poly.pdbx_strand_id
1 'polypeptide(L)'
;MAKYNEKDISFYGEGIDGDLIAGQPDTDGLVDLLMTSDYESARQDISNRARTQTGDWRSHPQIGGDLELLEGEPNTRDTANQGVSQLLQTLTYDGRFAAGDVEVRAVPIDIYTIDFFCFVDAGEDTPIVVNQSTNL
;
A
#
# COMPACT_ATOMS: atom_id res chain seq x y z
N MET A 1 10.26 16.38 7.67
CA MET A 1 9.59 15.54 6.67
C MET A 1 10.38 14.25 6.57
N ALA A 2 9.72 13.10 6.71
CA ALA A 2 10.37 11.81 6.55
C ALA A 2 10.54 11.51 5.05
N LYS A 3 11.62 10.83 4.69
CA LYS A 3 11.94 10.56 3.28
C LYS A 3 11.35 9.25 2.77
N TYR A 4 11.05 8.28 3.62
CA TYR A 4 10.45 6.99 3.20
C TYR A 4 11.21 6.28 2.05
N ASN A 5 12.54 6.42 2.00
CA ASN A 5 13.41 5.87 0.96
C ASN A 5 14.30 4.72 1.48
N GLU A 6 13.81 4.01 2.50
CA GLU A 6 14.49 2.85 3.06
C GLU A 6 14.62 1.73 2.02
N LYS A 7 15.69 0.95 2.13
CA LYS A 7 15.92 -0.22 1.26
C LYS A 7 15.43 -1.48 1.98
N ASP A 8 14.70 -2.31 1.26
CA ASP A 8 14.22 -3.61 1.74
C ASP A 8 14.27 -4.65 0.62
N ILE A 9 13.88 -5.89 0.90
CA ILE A 9 13.68 -6.94 -0.09
C ILE A 9 12.49 -6.55 -1.00
N SER A 10 12.64 -6.74 -2.30
CA SER A 10 11.58 -6.46 -3.25
C SER A 10 10.63 -7.65 -3.41
N PHE A 11 9.33 -7.38 -3.24
CA PHE A 11 8.25 -8.31 -3.54
C PHE A 11 7.43 -7.94 -4.80
N TYR A 12 7.76 -6.82 -5.46
CA TYR A 12 6.98 -6.29 -6.58
C TYR A 12 7.90 -5.93 -7.74
N GLY A 13 7.60 -6.45 -8.93
CA GLY A 13 8.43 -6.32 -10.13
C GLY A 13 7.63 -6.50 -11.42
N GLU A 14 8.31 -6.69 -12.55
CA GLU A 14 7.67 -6.77 -13.87
C GLU A 14 6.63 -7.90 -13.96
N GLY A 15 5.37 -7.55 -13.69
CA GLY A 15 4.22 -8.46 -13.78
C GLY A 15 4.04 -9.43 -12.60
N ILE A 16 4.80 -9.26 -11.52
CA ILE A 16 4.71 -10.11 -10.32
C ILE A 16 4.49 -9.22 -9.10
N ASP A 17 3.35 -9.44 -8.43
CA ASP A 17 2.93 -8.74 -7.22
C ASP A 17 2.99 -9.69 -6.02
N GLY A 18 3.75 -9.32 -4.99
CA GLY A 18 3.73 -9.97 -3.68
C GLY A 18 4.52 -11.28 -3.56
N ASP A 19 5.47 -11.56 -4.45
CA ASP A 19 6.35 -12.74 -4.39
C ASP A 19 7.83 -12.34 -4.25
N LEU A 20 8.67 -13.20 -3.68
CA LEU A 20 10.11 -12.96 -3.57
C LEU A 20 10.76 -12.86 -4.94
N ILE A 21 11.40 -11.73 -5.21
CA ILE A 21 12.07 -11.49 -6.49
C ILE A 21 13.56 -11.76 -6.35
N ALA A 22 14.11 -12.54 -7.27
CA ALA A 22 15.55 -12.76 -7.40
C ALA A 22 16.22 -11.62 -8.18
N GLY A 23 17.43 -11.25 -7.75
CA GLY A 23 18.29 -10.29 -8.44
C GLY A 23 18.96 -10.89 -9.68
N GLN A 24 19.95 -10.16 -10.21
CA GLN A 24 20.78 -10.68 -11.29
C GLN A 24 21.89 -11.58 -10.73
N PRO A 25 22.33 -12.61 -11.49
CA PRO A 25 23.44 -13.44 -11.07
C PRO A 25 24.73 -12.62 -10.90
N ASP A 26 25.52 -12.95 -9.89
CA ASP A 26 26.86 -12.41 -9.71
C ASP A 26 27.89 -13.05 -10.67
N THR A 27 29.17 -12.71 -10.52
CA THR A 27 30.26 -13.25 -11.35
C THR A 27 30.45 -14.76 -11.22
N ASP A 28 29.98 -15.35 -10.12
CA ASP A 28 30.06 -16.79 -9.83
C ASP A 28 28.76 -17.52 -10.19
N GLY A 29 27.75 -16.80 -10.69
CA GLY A 29 26.44 -17.33 -11.08
C GLY A 29 25.48 -17.54 -9.92
N LEU A 30 25.77 -17.01 -8.73
CA LEU A 30 24.87 -17.02 -7.58
C LEU A 30 23.85 -15.90 -7.70
N VAL A 31 22.63 -16.15 -7.19
CA VAL A 31 21.51 -15.21 -7.28
C VAL A 31 21.00 -14.91 -5.88
N ASP A 32 21.08 -13.64 -5.49
CA ASP A 32 20.52 -13.11 -4.24
C ASP A 32 19.09 -12.57 -4.44
N LEU A 33 18.42 -12.20 -3.35
CA LEU A 33 17.15 -11.49 -3.42
C LEU A 33 17.34 -10.07 -3.95
N LEU A 34 16.38 -9.62 -4.77
CA LEU A 34 16.35 -8.26 -5.28
C LEU A 34 16.02 -7.29 -4.14
N MET A 35 16.76 -6.18 -4.09
CA MET A 35 16.49 -5.08 -3.16
C MET A 35 15.62 -4.01 -3.84
N THR A 36 14.76 -3.35 -3.09
CA THR A 36 13.96 -2.23 -3.56
C THR A 36 14.84 -1.06 -4.00
N SER A 37 14.43 -0.36 -5.05
CA SER A 37 14.89 1.00 -5.33
C SER A 37 14.26 1.99 -4.33
N ASP A 38 14.44 3.30 -4.52
CA ASP A 38 14.23 4.34 -3.49
C ASP A 38 12.87 4.27 -2.77
N TYR A 39 11.83 4.85 -3.35
CA TYR A 39 10.49 4.87 -2.76
C TYR A 39 9.72 3.56 -3.03
N GLU A 40 10.39 2.52 -3.55
CA GLU A 40 9.74 1.23 -3.86
C GLU A 40 9.34 0.50 -2.59
N SER A 41 10.17 0.51 -1.54
CA SER A 41 9.80 -0.08 -0.24
C SER A 41 8.53 0.58 0.32
N ALA A 42 8.44 1.91 0.28
CA ALA A 42 7.25 2.62 0.71
C ALA A 42 6.00 2.27 -0.11
N ARG A 43 6.11 2.17 -1.45
CA ARG A 43 4.99 1.70 -2.30
C ARG A 43 4.56 0.29 -1.93
N GLN A 44 5.52 -0.58 -1.65
CA GLN A 44 5.30 -1.95 -1.23
C GLN A 44 4.52 -2.03 0.08
N ASP A 45 4.93 -1.23 1.05
CA ASP A 45 4.27 -1.16 2.35
C ASP A 45 2.84 -0.66 2.22
N ILE A 46 2.60 0.37 1.41
CA ILE A 46 1.24 0.88 1.16
C ILE A 46 0.38 -0.22 0.53
N SER A 47 0.88 -0.90 -0.51
CA SER A 47 0.16 -1.99 -1.18
C SER A 47 -0.14 -3.15 -0.23
N ASN A 48 0.84 -3.61 0.53
CA ASN A 48 0.68 -4.72 1.47
C ASN A 48 -0.32 -4.37 2.58
N ARG A 49 -0.26 -3.17 3.14
CA ARG A 49 -1.16 -2.71 4.20
C ARG A 49 -2.59 -2.53 3.71
N ALA A 50 -2.76 -2.01 2.49
CA ALA A 50 -4.08 -1.81 1.91
C ALA A 50 -4.76 -3.14 1.51
N ARG A 51 -3.98 -4.16 1.15
CA ARG A 51 -4.46 -5.48 0.72
C ARG A 51 -4.62 -6.51 1.85
N THR A 52 -4.25 -6.18 3.09
CA THR A 52 -4.37 -7.09 4.24
C THR A 52 -5.56 -6.72 5.12
N GLN A 53 -6.04 -7.68 5.91
CA GLN A 53 -7.08 -7.48 6.91
C GLN A 53 -6.51 -7.34 8.32
N THR A 54 -7.27 -6.63 9.16
CA THR A 54 -7.00 -6.48 10.58
C THR A 54 -6.95 -7.88 11.22
N GLY A 55 -5.79 -8.22 11.76
CA GLY A 55 -5.52 -9.50 12.40
C GLY A 55 -4.65 -10.47 11.58
N ASP A 56 -4.41 -10.20 10.29
CA ASP A 56 -3.51 -11.02 9.46
C ASP A 56 -2.07 -11.00 10.02
N TRP A 57 -1.64 -9.84 10.50
CA TRP A 57 -0.31 -9.63 11.05
C TRP A 57 -0.28 -10.01 12.54
N ARG A 58 0.23 -11.21 12.84
CA ARG A 58 0.32 -11.71 14.23
C ARG A 58 0.94 -10.74 15.23
N SER A 59 2.02 -10.05 14.85
CA SER A 59 2.74 -9.10 15.71
C SER A 59 2.14 -7.69 15.70
N HIS A 60 1.37 -7.35 14.68
CA HIS A 60 0.79 -6.03 14.47
C HIS A 60 -0.69 -6.15 14.08
N PRO A 61 -1.55 -6.68 14.97
CA PRO A 61 -2.91 -7.09 14.61
C PRO A 61 -3.85 -5.95 14.23
N GLN A 62 -3.42 -4.69 14.35
CA GLN A 62 -4.19 -3.51 13.96
C GLN A 62 -3.82 -2.98 12.57
N ILE A 63 -2.85 -3.61 11.90
CA ILE A 63 -2.56 -3.35 10.48
C ILE A 63 -3.56 -4.15 9.65
N GLY A 64 -4.31 -3.45 8.81
CA GLY A 64 -5.30 -3.99 7.89
C GLY A 64 -6.07 -2.89 7.18
N GLY A 65 -6.10 -2.91 5.85
CA GLY A 65 -6.86 -1.97 5.03
C GLY A 65 -8.37 -2.28 5.03
N ASP A 66 -8.75 -3.52 5.34
CA ASP A 66 -10.14 -3.96 5.56
C ASP A 66 -11.11 -3.59 4.42
N LEU A 67 -10.58 -3.42 3.21
CA LEU A 67 -11.36 -3.02 2.04
C LEU A 67 -12.34 -4.11 1.58
N GLU A 68 -12.03 -5.38 1.86
CA GLU A 68 -12.93 -6.51 1.62
C GLU A 68 -14.25 -6.39 2.40
N LEU A 69 -14.28 -5.63 3.50
CA LEU A 69 -15.51 -5.37 4.26
C LEU A 69 -16.49 -4.46 3.51
N LEU A 70 -16.05 -3.82 2.43
CA LEU A 70 -16.88 -2.98 1.59
C LEU A 70 -17.49 -3.77 0.41
N GLU A 71 -17.06 -5.01 0.20
CA GLU A 71 -17.63 -5.86 -0.84
C GLU A 71 -19.11 -6.18 -0.53
N GLY A 72 -19.99 -5.88 -1.48
CA GLY A 72 -21.44 -5.99 -1.33
C GLY A 72 -22.13 -4.69 -0.87
N GLU A 73 -21.39 -3.67 -0.45
CA GLU A 73 -21.95 -2.40 0.03
C GLU A 73 -22.34 -1.45 -1.11
N PRO A 74 -23.40 -0.64 -0.98
CA PRO A 74 -23.76 0.30 -2.05
C PRO A 74 -22.67 1.37 -2.27
N ASN A 75 -22.46 1.78 -3.53
CA ASN A 75 -21.52 2.87 -3.87
C ASN A 75 -22.03 4.22 -3.41
N THR A 76 -21.73 4.54 -2.15
CA THR A 76 -22.13 5.78 -1.49
C THR A 76 -20.91 6.53 -0.97
N ARG A 77 -21.11 7.82 -0.68
CA ARG A 77 -20.09 8.63 -0.01
C ARG A 77 -19.70 8.05 1.36
N ASP A 78 -20.64 7.44 2.07
CA ASP A 78 -20.38 6.88 3.40
C ASP A 78 -19.48 5.64 3.29
N THR A 79 -19.76 4.74 2.35
CA THR A 79 -18.91 3.59 2.01
C THR A 79 -17.50 4.05 1.60
N ALA A 80 -17.42 5.09 0.77
CA ALA A 80 -16.14 5.67 0.35
C ALA A 80 -15.35 6.25 1.55
N ASN A 81 -16.03 6.95 2.46
CA ASN A 81 -15.41 7.51 3.67
C ASN A 81 -14.95 6.42 4.64
N GLN A 82 -15.66 5.28 4.69
CA GLN A 82 -15.25 4.12 5.48
C GLN A 82 -13.91 3.56 4.96
N GLY A 83 -13.79 3.30 3.66
CA GLY A 83 -12.53 2.84 3.06
C GLY A 83 -11.37 3.83 3.25
N VAL A 84 -11.65 5.13 3.09
CA VAL A 84 -10.66 6.20 3.39
C VAL A 84 -10.18 6.12 4.85
N SER A 85 -11.10 5.93 5.79
CA SER A 85 -10.77 5.86 7.22
C SER A 85 -9.96 4.61 7.56
N GLN A 86 -10.31 3.46 7.00
CA GLN A 86 -9.58 2.20 7.17
C GLN A 86 -8.15 2.31 6.64
N LEU A 87 -7.98 2.88 5.43
CA LEU A 87 -6.66 3.08 4.82
C LEU A 87 -5.80 4.09 5.60
N LEU A 88 -6.37 5.21 6.04
CA LEU A 88 -5.64 6.17 6.87
C LEU A 88 -5.18 5.53 8.19
N GLN A 89 -6.03 4.73 8.82
CA GLN A 89 -5.68 4.04 10.06
C GLN A 89 -4.53 3.05 9.84
N THR A 90 -4.60 2.15 8.87
CA THR A 90 -3.56 1.11 8.65
C THR A 90 -2.20 1.69 8.24
N LEU A 91 -2.21 2.80 7.47
CA LEU A 91 -0.98 3.45 7.03
C LEU A 91 -0.27 4.23 8.14
N THR A 92 -1.01 4.72 9.14
CA THR A 92 -0.46 5.63 10.16
C THR A 92 -0.31 4.97 11.55
N TYR A 93 -0.97 3.84 11.78
CA TYR A 93 -1.10 3.20 13.10
C TYR A 93 0.23 3.00 13.85
N ASP A 94 1.22 2.42 13.19
CA ASP A 94 2.52 2.04 13.78
C ASP A 94 3.61 3.10 13.53
N GLY A 95 3.24 4.26 12.99
CA GLY A 95 4.16 5.33 12.65
C GLY A 95 5.02 5.05 11.41
N ARG A 96 4.69 4.03 10.60
CA ARG A 96 5.39 3.79 9.32
C ARG A 96 5.31 5.01 8.40
N PHE A 97 4.13 5.61 8.30
CA PHE A 97 3.89 6.89 7.64
C PHE A 97 3.35 7.90 8.66
N ALA A 98 3.89 9.12 8.67
CA ALA A 98 3.38 10.17 9.53
C ALA A 98 2.01 10.63 9.03
N ALA A 99 1.05 10.78 9.95
CA ALA A 99 -0.32 11.17 9.57
C ALA A 99 -0.42 12.50 8.80
N GLY A 100 0.53 13.42 9.00
CA GLY A 100 0.59 14.69 8.26
C GLY A 100 1.08 14.54 6.81
N ASP A 101 1.69 13.41 6.47
CA ASP A 101 2.25 13.14 5.14
C ASP A 101 1.31 12.26 4.28
N VAL A 102 0.22 11.72 4.85
CA VAL A 102 -0.68 10.78 4.18
C VAL A 102 -2.02 11.43 3.82
N GLU A 103 -2.43 11.27 2.57
CA GLU A 103 -3.78 11.60 2.09
C GLU A 103 -4.38 10.38 1.37
N VAL A 104 -5.64 10.08 1.62
CA VAL A 104 -6.38 9.02 0.90
C VAL A 104 -7.60 9.61 0.23
N ARG A 105 -7.76 9.34 -1.07
CA ARG A 105 -8.88 9.82 -1.88
C ARG A 105 -9.62 8.65 -2.52
N ALA A 106 -10.91 8.55 -2.24
CA ALA A 106 -11.80 7.63 -2.93
C ALA A 106 -12.38 8.27 -4.22
N VAL A 107 -12.42 7.49 -5.29
CA VAL A 107 -12.95 7.88 -6.60
C VAL A 107 -13.87 6.75 -7.09
N PRO A 108 -15.20 6.98 -7.17
CA PRO A 108 -16.10 6.00 -7.76
C PRO A 108 -15.84 5.94 -9.27
N ILE A 109 -15.48 4.78 -9.79
CA ILE A 109 -15.20 4.60 -11.23
C ILE A 109 -16.41 4.01 -11.97
N ASP A 110 -17.23 3.22 -11.28
CA ASP A 110 -18.53 2.75 -11.74
C ASP A 110 -19.48 2.48 -10.56
N ILE A 111 -20.68 1.95 -10.83
CA ILE A 111 -21.70 1.72 -9.79
C ILE A 111 -21.34 0.63 -8.76
N TYR A 112 -20.36 -0.22 -9.06
CA TYR A 112 -19.88 -1.33 -8.23
C TYR A 112 -18.39 -1.22 -7.89
N THR A 113 -17.72 -0.12 -8.21
CA THR A 113 -16.26 -0.04 -7.99
C THR A 113 -15.84 1.33 -7.48
N ILE A 114 -15.00 1.32 -6.44
CA ILE A 114 -14.29 2.49 -5.93
C ILE A 114 -12.79 2.27 -6.05
N ASP A 115 -12.09 3.25 -6.61
CA ASP A 115 -10.64 3.35 -6.54
C ASP A 115 -10.22 4.22 -5.35
N PHE A 116 -9.34 3.70 -4.51
CA PHE A 116 -8.71 4.43 -3.42
C PHE A 116 -7.27 4.78 -3.79
N PHE A 117 -6.98 6.07 -3.86
CA PHE A 117 -5.63 6.60 -4.11
C PHE A 117 -5.01 7.03 -2.79
N CYS A 118 -3.90 6.38 -2.41
CA CYS A 118 -3.08 6.74 -1.27
C CYS A 118 -1.91 7.60 -1.75
N PHE A 119 -1.81 8.81 -1.25
CA PHE A 119 -0.73 9.76 -1.48
C PHE A 119 0.13 9.85 -0.22
N VAL A 120 1.45 9.74 -0.38
CA VAL A 120 2.42 9.97 0.69
C VAL A 120 3.43 11.01 0.25
N ASP A 121 3.52 12.11 0.99
CA ASP A 121 4.50 13.17 0.76
C ASP A 121 5.86 12.81 1.37
N ALA A 122 6.84 12.56 0.51
CA ALA A 122 8.22 12.22 0.90
C ALA A 122 9.17 13.44 0.90
N GLY A 123 8.64 14.66 0.72
CA GLY A 123 9.45 15.88 0.55
C GLY A 123 10.11 16.01 -0.82
N GLU A 124 9.54 15.35 -1.83
CA GLU A 124 9.96 15.40 -3.24
C GLU A 124 8.94 16.18 -4.09
N ASP A 125 9.29 16.49 -5.35
CA ASP A 125 8.39 17.21 -6.26
C ASP A 125 7.09 16.44 -6.55
N THR A 126 7.11 15.11 -6.46
CA THR A 126 5.95 14.24 -6.66
C THR A 126 5.71 13.33 -5.46
N PRO A 127 4.45 13.24 -4.97
CA PRO A 127 4.14 12.30 -3.90
C PRO A 127 4.23 10.86 -4.40
N ILE A 128 4.46 9.94 -3.46
CA ILE A 128 4.30 8.51 -3.70
C ILE A 128 2.81 8.25 -3.84
N VAL A 129 2.40 7.61 -4.94
CA VAL A 129 0.99 7.30 -5.21
C VAL A 129 0.84 5.80 -5.40
N VAL A 130 -0.12 5.21 -4.68
CA VAL A 130 -0.55 3.81 -4.84
C VAL A 130 -2.08 3.80 -4.94
N ASN A 131 -2.63 3.10 -5.92
CA ASN A 131 -4.05 2.89 -6.05
C ASN A 131 -4.43 1.46 -5.60
N GLN A 132 -5.60 1.32 -4.98
CA GLN A 132 -6.24 0.03 -4.76
C GLN A 132 -7.71 0.14 -5.16
N SER A 133 -8.18 -0.84 -5.93
CA SER A 133 -9.56 -0.91 -6.39
C SER A 133 -10.33 -1.92 -5.54
N THR A 134 -11.56 -1.57 -5.19
CA THR A 134 -12.45 -2.44 -4.42
C THR A 134 -13.77 -2.57 -5.14
N ASN A 135 -14.19 -3.82 -5.36
CA ASN A 135 -15.53 -4.11 -5.82
C ASN A 135 -16.48 -3.99 -4.64
N LEU A 136 -17.60 -3.36 -4.90
CA LEU A 136 -18.72 -3.14 -4.00
C LEU A 136 -19.84 -4.14 -4.31
#